data_AF-A0A847JZT8-F1
#
_entry.id   AF-A0A847JZT8-F1
#
_cell.length_a   1.000
_cell.length_b   1.000
_cell.length_c   1.000
_cell.angle_alpha   90.00
_cell.angle_beta   90.00
_cell.angle_gamma   90.00
#
_symmetry.space_group_name_H-M   'P 1'
#
loop_
_entity.id
_entity.type
_entity.pdbx_description
1 polymer ?
#
loop_
_entity_poly.entity_id
_entity_poly.type
_entity_poly.pdbx_seq_one_letter_code
_entity_poly.pdbx_strand_id
1 'polypeptide(L)'
;MGHRRRPTCAYCGAENADTIDHVVPLSRAREFRVPRRILDNPSNRVPCCLQCNAAKANQHPRQWLDDHPEYRRRLLASARYLSDTVRRLAGLDG
;
A
#
# COMPACT_ATOMS: atom_id res chain seq x y z
N MET A 1 -1.51 -4.75 32.03
CA MET A 1 -1.00 -5.20 30.71
C MET A 1 -1.22 -4.05 29.73
N GLY A 2 -0.16 -3.45 29.21
CA GLY A 2 -0.29 -2.30 28.31
C GLY A 2 -0.88 -2.74 26.97
N HIS A 3 -2.02 -2.18 26.57
CA HIS A 3 -2.56 -2.38 25.22
C HIS A 3 -1.57 -1.79 24.21
N ARG A 4 -0.81 -2.64 23.52
CA ARG A 4 -0.09 -2.21 22.31
C ARG A 4 -1.15 -1.71 21.32
N ARG A 5 -1.14 -0.41 21.04
CA ARG A 5 -1.97 0.14 19.97
C ARG A 5 -1.60 -0.56 18.66
N ARG A 6 -2.62 -0.96 17.90
CA ARG A 6 -2.39 -1.49 16.55
C ARG A 6 -1.84 -0.38 15.67
N PRO A 7 -1.02 -0.70 14.64
CA PRO A 7 -0.57 0.29 13.70
C PRO A 7 -1.76 0.98 13.00
N THR A 8 -1.54 2.21 12.57
CA THR A 8 -2.49 2.96 11.76
C THR A 8 -2.54 2.38 10.34
N CYS A 9 -3.73 2.14 9.81
CA CYS A 9 -3.93 1.74 8.42
C CYS A 9 -3.43 2.84 7.48
N ALA A 10 -2.54 2.48 6.54
CA ALA A 10 -1.95 3.42 5.59
C ALA A 10 -2.96 4.07 4.63
N TYR A 11 -4.14 3.47 4.47
CA TYR A 11 -5.22 3.99 3.63
C TYR A 11 -6.25 4.78 4.43
N CYS A 12 -7.09 4.11 5.25
CA CYS A 12 -8.18 4.80 5.95
C CYS A 12 -7.76 5.56 7.21
N GLY A 13 -6.53 5.36 7.71
CA GLY A 13 -6.04 6.05 8.91
C GLY A 13 -6.59 5.52 10.24
N ALA A 14 -7.35 4.43 10.25
CA ALA A 14 -7.83 3.82 11.49
C ALA A 14 -6.71 3.08 12.24
N GLU A 15 -6.71 3.14 13.58
CA GLU A 15 -5.77 2.42 14.47
C GLU A 15 -6.14 0.93 14.62
N ASN A 16 -6.38 0.25 13.49
CA ASN A 16 -6.82 -1.15 13.45
C ASN A 16 -6.11 -1.97 12.37
N ALA A 17 -4.91 -1.56 11.93
CA ALA A 17 -4.17 -2.36 10.97
C ALA A 17 -3.84 -3.73 11.55
N ASP A 18 -4.35 -4.76 10.88
CA ASP A 18 -4.24 -6.17 11.24
C ASP A 18 -3.69 -7.02 10.08
N THR A 19 -3.49 -6.41 8.91
CA THR A 19 -2.90 -7.02 7.72
C THR A 19 -1.75 -6.17 7.17
N ILE A 20 -1.02 -6.74 6.22
CA ILE A 20 -0.01 -6.05 5.42
C ILE A 20 -0.45 -6.10 3.97
N ASP A 21 -0.61 -4.94 3.34
CA ASP A 21 -0.90 -4.83 1.92
C ASP A 21 0.38 -4.61 1.11
N HIS A 22 0.41 -5.14 -0.11
CA HIS A 22 1.40 -4.77 -1.11
C HIS A 22 0.83 -3.62 -1.94
N VAL A 23 1.39 -2.41 -1.83
CA VAL A 23 0.91 -1.22 -2.55
C VAL A 23 0.74 -1.55 -4.02
N VAL A 24 1.79 -2.10 -4.65
CA VAL A 24 1.71 -2.75 -5.96
C VAL A 24 1.47 -4.25 -5.76
N PRO A 25 0.33 -4.82 -6.22
CA PRO A 25 0.03 -6.24 -6.04
C PRO A 25 1.06 -7.15 -6.72
N LEU A 26 1.55 -8.17 -5.99
CA LEU A 26 2.55 -9.11 -6.53
C LEU A 26 2.04 -9.91 -7.75
N SER A 27 0.72 -10.13 -7.82
CA SER A 27 0.06 -10.81 -8.94
C SER A 27 0.14 -10.03 -10.25
N ARG A 28 0.34 -8.71 -10.19
CA ARG A 28 0.48 -7.82 -11.35
C ARG A 28 1.93 -7.56 -11.76
N ALA A 29 2.91 -8.24 -11.17
CA ALA A 29 4.32 -8.04 -11.51
C ALA A 29 4.59 -8.16 -13.03
N ARG A 30 3.94 -9.11 -13.71
CA ARG A 30 4.04 -9.32 -15.17
C ARG A 30 3.45 -8.17 -15.97
N GLU A 31 2.30 -7.64 -15.54
CA GLU A 31 1.64 -6.47 -16.15
C GLU A 31 2.57 -5.25 -16.13
N PHE A 32 3.25 -5.02 -15.01
CA PHE A 32 4.19 -3.91 -14.85
C PHE A 32 5.59 -4.16 -15.43
N ARG A 33 5.85 -5.35 -15.99
CA ARG A 33 7.16 -5.75 -16.50
C ARG A 33 8.28 -5.58 -15.47
N VAL A 34 7.97 -5.86 -14.20
CA VAL A 34 8.93 -5.81 -13.08
C VAL A 34 9.10 -7.23 -12.51
N PRO A 35 10.34 -7.67 -12.20
CA PRO A 35 10.54 -8.97 -11.56
C PRO A 35 9.79 -9.03 -10.22
N ARG A 36 9.05 -10.12 -9.97
CA ARG A 36 8.23 -10.26 -8.75
C ARG A 36 9.02 -10.01 -7.46
N ARG A 37 10.29 -10.43 -7.40
CA ARG A 37 11.20 -10.21 -6.26
C ARG A 37 11.45 -8.73 -5.91
N ILE A 38 11.28 -7.82 -6.87
CA ILE A 38 11.39 -6.38 -6.64
C ILE A 38 10.14 -5.86 -5.92
N LEU A 39 8.96 -6.40 -6.24
CA LEU A 39 7.70 -6.06 -5.59
C LEU A 39 7.52 -6.78 -4.25
N ASP A 40 8.16 -7.94 -4.07
CA ASP A 40 8.15 -8.72 -2.82
C ASP A 40 9.23 -8.22 -1.83
N ASN A 41 9.27 -6.90 -1.64
CA ASN A 41 10.24 -6.21 -0.78
C ASN A 41 9.48 -5.39 0.27
N PRO A 42 10.02 -5.22 1.51
CA PRO A 42 9.43 -4.34 2.53
C PRO A 42 9.04 -2.94 2.05
N SER A 43 9.75 -2.36 1.08
CA SER A 43 9.42 -1.05 0.48
C SER A 43 8.12 -1.00 -0.33
N ASN A 44 7.47 -2.14 -0.57
CA ASN A 44 6.16 -2.23 -1.19
C ASN A 44 5.07 -2.61 -0.18
N ARG A 45 5.41 -2.79 1.10
CA ARG A 45 4.51 -3.32 2.13
C ARG A 45 4.09 -2.21 3.10
N VAL A 46 2.79 -2.11 3.36
CA VAL A 46 2.24 -1.12 4.30
C VAL A 46 1.23 -1.77 5.27
N PRO A 47 1.16 -1.30 6.53
CA PRO A 47 0.13 -1.74 7.45
C PRO A 47 -1.24 -1.31 6.95
N CYS A 48 -2.20 -2.24 6.93
CA CYS A 48 -3.53 -2.00 6.41
C CYS A 48 -4.58 -2.77 7.23
N CYS A 49 -5.78 -2.21 7.36
CA CYS A 49 -6.91 -2.97 7.91
C CYS A 49 -7.44 -3.98 6.89
N LEU A 50 -8.06 -5.06 7.36
CA LEU A 50 -8.66 -6.09 6.53
C LEU A 50 -9.62 -5.52 5.47
N GLN A 51 -10.44 -4.54 5.83
CA GLN A 51 -11.42 -3.93 4.92
C GLN A 51 -10.75 -3.22 3.74
N CYS A 52 -9.74 -2.39 3.99
CA CYS A 52 -9.04 -1.68 2.91
C CYS A 52 -8.23 -2.65 2.05
N ASN A 53 -7.60 -3.66 2.66
CA ASN A 53 -6.83 -4.66 1.94
C ASN A 53 -7.75 -5.49 1.03
N ALA A 54 -8.92 -5.92 1.52
CA ALA A 54 -9.91 -6.64 0.74
C ALA A 54 -10.56 -5.78 -0.35
N ALA A 55 -10.86 -4.51 -0.07
CA ALA A 55 -11.43 -3.59 -1.06
C ALA A 55 -10.44 -3.32 -2.20
N LYS A 56 -9.17 -3.06 -1.87
CA LYS A 56 -8.11 -2.87 -2.87
C LYS A 56 -7.83 -4.15 -3.64
N ALA A 57 -7.76 -5.30 -2.97
CA ALA A 57 -7.46 -6.60 -3.55
C ALA A 57 -6.28 -6.55 -4.54
N ASN A 58 -6.52 -6.93 -5.80
CA ASN A 58 -5.56 -6.88 -6.89
C ASN A 58 -5.81 -5.69 -7.83
N GLN A 59 -6.45 -4.60 -7.39
CA GLN A 59 -6.66 -3.41 -8.23
C GLN A 59 -5.34 -2.76 -8.66
N HIS A 60 -5.39 -2.00 -9.76
CA HIS A 60 -4.24 -1.25 -10.22
C HIS A 60 -3.91 -0.16 -9.18
N PRO A 61 -2.67 -0.07 -8.68
CA PRO A 61 -2.33 0.82 -7.57
C PRO A 61 -2.61 2.30 -7.87
N ARG A 62 -2.27 2.76 -9.09
CA ARG A 62 -2.59 4.13 -9.53
C ARG A 62 -4.09 4.42 -9.49
N GLN A 63 -4.90 3.59 -10.16
CA GLN A 63 -6.37 3.73 -10.17
C GLN A 63 -6.94 3.75 -8.76
N TRP A 64 -6.53 2.82 -7.89
CA TRP A 64 -6.97 2.78 -6.51
C TRP A 64 -6.71 4.09 -5.76
N LEU A 65 -5.54 4.71 -5.97
CA LEU A 65 -5.16 5.96 -5.31
C LEU A 65 -5.74 7.20 -5.99
N ASP A 66 -6.11 7.12 -7.26
CA ASP A 66 -6.80 8.19 -8.00
C ASP A 66 -8.27 8.25 -7.59
N ASP A 67 -8.91 7.08 -7.41
CA ASP A 67 -10.29 6.98 -6.91
C ASP A 67 -10.41 7.36 -5.43
N HIS A 68 -9.31 7.35 -4.68
CA HIS A 68 -9.26 7.64 -3.24
C HIS A 68 -8.13 8.64 -2.90
N PRO A 69 -8.28 9.94 -3.25
CA PRO A 69 -7.23 10.94 -3.05
C PRO A 69 -6.85 11.15 -1.58
N GLU A 70 -7.74 10.88 -0.63
CA GLU A 70 -7.44 10.84 0.80
C GLU A 70 -6.53 9.67 1.20
N TYR A 71 -6.66 8.51 0.55
CA TYR A 71 -5.77 7.36 0.78
C TYR A 71 -4.39 7.63 0.22
N ARG A 72 -4.30 8.27 -0.95
CA ARG A 72 -3.02 8.75 -1.52
C ARG A 72 -2.25 9.63 -0.53
N ARG A 73 -2.90 10.64 0.05
CA ARG A 73 -2.29 11.55 1.03
C ARG A 73 -1.82 10.80 2.28
N ARG A 74 -2.66 9.91 2.81
CA ARG A 74 -2.32 9.13 4.01
C ARG A 74 -1.22 8.12 3.76
N LEU A 75 -1.19 7.47 2.61
CA LEU A 75 -0.14 6.55 2.22
C LEU A 75 1.21 7.27 2.23
N LEU A 76 1.29 8.45 1.61
CA LEU A 76 2.51 9.25 1.59
C LEU A 76 2.93 9.75 2.99
N ALA A 77 1.97 10.11 3.84
CA ALA A 77 2.27 10.54 5.21
C ALA A 77 2.67 9.41 6.15
N SER A 78 2.16 8.19 5.95
CA SER A 78 2.33 7.07 6.87
C SER A 78 3.38 6.05 6.43
N ALA A 79 3.65 5.93 5.13
CA ALA A 79 4.65 5.00 4.63
C ALA A 79 6.06 5.48 4.99
N ARG A 80 6.77 4.71 5.82
CA ARG A 80 8.17 5.00 6.20
C ARG A 80 9.08 5.13 4.97
N TYR A 81 8.88 4.28 3.97
CA TYR A 81 9.63 4.30 2.71
C TYR A 81 8.86 3.51 1.65
N LEU A 82 8.77 4.10 0.45
CA LEU A 82 8.34 3.43 -0.78
C LEU A 82 9.47 3.60 -1.80
N SER A 83 9.88 2.51 -2.44
CA SER A 83 10.92 2.55 -3.47
C SER A 83 10.45 3.30 -4.71
N ASP A 84 11.37 3.86 -5.49
CA ASP A 84 11.06 4.62 -6.71
C ASP A 84 10.24 3.79 -7.70
N THR A 85 10.50 2.48 -7.77
CA THR A 85 9.69 1.57 -8.59
C THR A 85 8.24 1.51 -8.11
N VAL A 86 8.02 1.39 -6.79
CA VAL A 86 6.67 1.36 -6.20
C VAL A 86 5.96 2.70 -6.42
N ARG A 87 6.66 3.81 -6.16
CA ARG A 87 6.11 5.16 -6.39
C ARG A 87 5.65 5.32 -7.84
N ARG A 88 6.47 4.88 -8.80
CA ARG A 88 6.17 5.03 -10.23
C ARG A 88 4.95 4.26 -10.68
N LEU A 89 4.88 3.00 -10.27
CA LEU A 89 3.75 2.14 -10.61
C LEU A 89 2.46 2.61 -9.92
N ALA A 90 2.56 3.17 -8.72
CA ALA A 90 1.43 3.76 -8.00
C ALA A 90 1.07 5.19 -8.47
N GLY A 91 1.86 5.81 -9.35
CA GLY A 91 1.64 7.19 -9.80
C GLY A 91 1.86 8.21 -8.68
N LEU A 92 2.83 7.96 -7.80
CA LEU A 92 3.22 8.81 -6.67
C LEU A 92 4.48 9.65 -6.97
N ASP A 93 4.95 9.63 -8.22
CA ASP A 93 6.08 10.45 -8.66
C ASP A 93 5.57 11.88 -8.87
N GLY A 94 5.92 12.75 -7.95
CA GLY A 94 5.64 14.18 -7.95
C GLY A 94 6.71 14.89 -7.15
#